data_AF-A0A1D3JKU7-F1
#
_entry.id   AF-A0A1D3JKU7-F1
#
_cell.length_a   1.000
_cell.length_b   1.000
_cell.length_c   1.000
_cell.angle_alpha   90.00
_cell.angle_beta   90.00
_cell.angle_gamma   90.00
#
_symmetry.space_group_name_H-M   'P 1'
#
loop_
_entity.id
_entity.type
_entity.pdbx_description
1 polymer ?
#
loop_
_entity_poly.entity_id
_entity_poly.type
_entity_poly.pdbx_seq_one_letter_code
_entity_poly.pdbx_strand_id
1 'polypeptide(L)'
;MENNKIIKMTKKLGTYEMFMNQYIVKYKNTKVCYLCKNKITSNHIEKMENICPKMWKYFHGLINQPQCPLQSFGKVLKVKDLRFDELEKYKDGLQRN
;
A
#
# COMPACT_ATOMS: atom_id res chain seq x y z
N MET A 1 -13.00 -32.84 0.92
CA MET A 1 -12.37 -32.42 2.20
C MET A 1 -11.31 -31.37 1.89
N GLU A 2 -11.66 -30.08 1.85
CA GLU A 2 -10.72 -28.99 1.49
C GLU A 2 -10.81 -27.77 2.42
N ASN A 3 -11.34 -27.93 3.63
CA ASN A 3 -11.54 -26.80 4.56
C ASN A 3 -10.41 -26.59 5.59
N ASN A 4 -9.31 -27.35 5.53
CA ASN A 4 -8.30 -27.36 6.61
C ASN A 4 -7.09 -26.45 6.42
N LYS A 5 -6.89 -25.82 5.25
CA LYS A 5 -5.74 -24.91 5.04
C LYS A 5 -6.01 -23.51 5.60
N ILE A 6 -7.21 -22.96 5.37
CA ILE A 6 -7.57 -21.61 5.83
C ILE A 6 -7.65 -21.55 7.37
N ILE A 7 -8.23 -22.57 8.01
CA ILE A 7 -8.37 -22.66 9.48
C ILE A 7 -7.01 -22.87 10.18
N LYS A 8 -6.02 -23.47 9.50
CA LYS A 8 -4.64 -23.56 10.00
C LYS A 8 -3.87 -22.24 9.88
N MET A 9 -4.17 -21.40 8.90
CA MET A 9 -3.52 -20.09 8.72
C MET A 9 -3.99 -19.05 9.74
N THR A 10 -5.23 -19.13 10.22
CA THR A 10 -5.80 -18.16 11.17
C THR A 10 -5.23 -18.24 12.59
N LYS A 11 -4.53 -19.32 12.96
CA LYS A 11 -4.12 -19.54 14.36
C LYS A 11 -2.73 -19.02 14.76
N LYS A 12 -1.93 -18.41 13.88
CA LYS A 12 -0.55 -18.02 14.26
C LYS A 12 0.10 -16.82 13.56
N LEU A 13 -0.62 -16.01 12.79
CA LEU A 13 -0.03 -14.73 12.36
C LEU A 13 -0.12 -13.73 13.52
N GLY A 14 1.02 -13.47 14.16
CA GLY A 14 1.12 -12.40 15.13
C GLY A 14 0.75 -11.06 14.48
N THR A 15 0.21 -10.13 15.27
CA THR A 15 -0.14 -8.77 14.81
C THR A 15 1.02 -8.09 14.08
N TYR A 16 2.25 -8.33 14.53
CA TYR A 16 3.47 -7.88 13.86
C TYR A 16 3.64 -8.47 12.46
N GLU A 17 3.42 -9.77 12.29
CA GLU A 17 3.57 -10.44 11.00
C GLU A 17 2.48 -9.98 10.01
N MET A 18 1.27 -9.72 10.50
CA MET A 18 0.22 -9.09 9.70
C MET A 18 0.62 -7.70 9.23
N PHE A 19 1.14 -6.86 10.14
CA PHE A 19 1.63 -5.52 9.82
C PHE A 19 2.75 -5.55 8.78
N MET A 20 3.76 -6.41 8.97
CA MET A 20 4.91 -6.51 8.06
C MET A 20 4.52 -7.01 6.65
N ASN A 21 3.44 -7.77 6.53
CA ASN A 21 2.92 -8.24 5.24
C ASN A 21 1.86 -7.33 4.61
N GLN A 22 1.51 -6.19 5.24
CA GLN A 22 0.57 -5.23 4.67
C GLN A 22 1.14 -4.59 3.40
N TYR A 23 0.29 -4.45 2.37
CA TYR A 23 0.64 -3.75 1.15
C TYR A 23 0.57 -2.23 1.35
N ILE A 24 1.57 -1.54 0.79
CA ILE A 24 1.75 -0.10 0.84
C ILE A 24 2.14 0.41 -0.55
N VAL A 25 1.91 1.69 -0.79
CA VAL A 25 2.33 2.40 -2.00
C VAL A 25 3.32 3.49 -1.60
N LYS A 26 4.51 3.44 -2.21
CA LYS A 26 5.53 4.47 -2.08
C LYS A 26 5.56 5.34 -3.33
N TYR A 27 5.39 6.64 -3.16
CA TYR A 27 5.42 7.58 -4.27
C TYR A 27 6.85 8.11 -4.51
N LYS A 28 7.30 8.08 -5.76
CA LYS A 28 8.65 8.55 -6.13
C LYS A 28 8.74 10.06 -6.34
N ASN A 29 7.62 10.72 -6.64
CA ASN A 29 7.59 12.11 -7.04
C ASN A 29 6.42 12.83 -6.37
N THR A 30 6.58 14.12 -6.10
CA THR A 30 5.46 14.99 -5.74
C THR A 30 4.69 15.36 -7.00
N LYS A 31 3.42 14.98 -7.07
CA LYS A 31 2.53 15.27 -8.21
C LYS A 31 1.11 15.47 -7.71
N VAL A 32 0.35 16.27 -8.45
CA VAL A 32 -1.10 16.43 -8.25
C VAL A 32 -1.81 15.75 -9.40
N CYS A 33 -2.77 14.89 -9.08
CA CYS A 33 -3.62 14.29 -10.09
C CYS A 33 -4.54 15.37 -10.68
N TYR A 34 -4.47 15.63 -11.98
CA TYR A 34 -5.39 16.60 -12.60
C TYR A 34 -6.85 16.09 -12.65
N LEU A 35 -7.07 14.77 -12.56
CA LEU A 35 -8.40 14.14 -12.55
C LEU A 35 -9.03 14.12 -11.16
N CYS A 36 -8.39 13.49 -10.17
CA CYS A 36 -8.94 13.33 -8.82
C CYS A 36 -8.49 14.40 -7.84
N LYS A 37 -7.64 15.36 -8.25
CA LYS A 37 -7.07 16.44 -7.43
C LYS A 37 -6.27 15.99 -6.20
N ASN A 38 -6.11 14.68 -5.98
CA ASN A 38 -5.23 14.16 -4.93
C ASN A 38 -3.78 14.58 -5.18
N LYS A 39 -3.14 15.04 -4.11
CA LYS A 39 -1.72 15.38 -4.09
C LYS A 39 -0.95 14.21 -3.48
N ILE A 40 0.00 13.67 -4.22
CA ILE A 40 1.01 12.76 -3.69
C ILE A 40 2.28 13.54 -3.41
N THR A 41 2.97 13.17 -2.34
CA THR A 41 4.24 13.77 -1.94
C THR A 41 5.36 12.77 -2.19
N SER A 42 6.50 13.26 -2.67
CA SER A 42 7.69 12.45 -2.88
C SER A 42 8.09 11.74 -1.59
N ASN A 43 8.46 10.46 -1.71
CA ASN A 43 8.84 9.58 -0.59
C ASN A 43 7.76 9.39 0.49
N HIS A 44 6.53 9.83 0.23
CA HIS A 44 5.41 9.49 1.08
C HIS A 44 5.01 8.04 0.86
N ILE A 45 4.73 7.36 1.97
CA ILE A 45 4.27 5.98 2.01
C ILE A 45 2.84 6.01 2.52
N GLU A 46 1.95 5.39 1.76
CA GLU A 46 0.54 5.32 2.06
C GLU A 46 0.09 3.86 2.08
N LYS A 47 -0.86 3.53 2.95
CA LYS A 47 -1.47 2.20 2.94
C LYS A 47 -2.18 1.97 1.61
N MET A 48 -2.08 0.77 1.08
CA MET A 48 -2.77 0.39 -0.15
C MET A 48 -4.28 0.65 -0.08
N GLU A 49 -4.90 0.50 1.10
CA GLU A 49 -6.33 0.73 1.30
C GLU A 49 -6.76 2.20 1.20
N ASN A 50 -5.84 3.14 1.40
CA ASN A 50 -6.15 4.58 1.42
C ASN A 50 -5.98 5.24 0.03
N ILE A 51 -5.35 4.53 -0.91
CA ILE A 51 -5.09 5.10 -2.23
C ILE A 51 -6.37 5.29 -3.03
N CYS A 52 -6.30 6.15 -4.05
CA CYS A 52 -7.40 6.36 -4.99
C CYS A 52 -7.99 5.02 -5.51
N PRO A 53 -9.33 4.83 -5.50
CA PRO A 53 -9.95 3.57 -5.93
C PRO A 53 -9.57 3.11 -7.34
N LYS A 54 -9.35 4.05 -8.27
CA LYS A 54 -8.87 3.74 -9.64
C LYS A 54 -7.47 3.12 -9.60
N MET A 55 -6.61 3.64 -8.74
CA MET A 55 -5.25 3.14 -8.55
C MET A 55 -5.25 1.76 -7.90
N TRP A 56 -6.09 1.57 -6.88
CA TRP A 56 -6.31 0.27 -6.25
C TRP A 56 -6.75 -0.81 -7.27
N LYS A 57 -7.78 -0.52 -8.07
CA LYS A 57 -8.28 -1.45 -9.10
C LYS A 57 -7.20 -1.83 -10.11
N TYR A 58 -6.36 -0.87 -10.52
CA TYR A 58 -5.28 -1.12 -11.48
C TYR A 58 -4.19 -2.02 -10.89
N PHE A 59 -3.73 -1.74 -9.67
CA PHE A 59 -2.71 -2.57 -9.03
C PHE A 59 -3.17 -3.99 -8.71
N HIS A 60 -4.48 -4.21 -8.56
CA HIS A 60 -5.06 -5.54 -8.41
C HIS A 60 -5.47 -6.21 -9.73
N GLY A 61 -5.18 -5.60 -10.88
CA GLY A 61 -5.49 -6.18 -12.20
C GLY A 61 -6.99 -6.22 -12.54
N LEU A 62 -7.83 -5.49 -11.81
CA LEU A 62 -9.26 -5.36 -12.11
C LEU A 62 -9.52 -4.45 -13.32
N ILE A 63 -8.57 -3.55 -13.61
CA ILE A 63 -8.54 -2.74 -14.82
C ILE A 63 -7.14 -2.81 -15.43
N ASN A 64 -7.07 -2.93 -16.75
CA ASN A 64 -5.79 -3.04 -17.47
C ASN A 64 -5.25 -1.69 -17.92
N GLN A 65 -6.09 -0.65 -17.96
CA GLN A 65 -5.68 0.70 -18.37
C GLN A 65 -5.59 1.63 -17.15
N PRO A 66 -4.48 2.40 -17.04
CA PRO A 66 -4.34 3.36 -15.97
C PRO A 66 -5.31 4.54 -16.15
N GLN A 67 -6.30 4.63 -15.27
CA GLN A 67 -7.30 5.73 -15.24
C GLN A 67 -6.90 6.88 -14.31
N CYS A 68 -5.77 6.79 -13.61
CA CYS A 68 -5.24 7.82 -12.74
C CYS A 68 -3.78 8.15 -13.15
N PRO A 69 -3.47 9.39 -13.53
CA PRO A 69 -2.10 9.83 -13.84
C PRO A 69 -1.07 9.51 -12.78
N LEU A 70 -1.48 9.33 -11.52
CA LEU A 70 -0.57 9.02 -10.41
C LEU A 70 -0.15 7.55 -10.34
N GLN A 71 -0.84 6.64 -11.05
CA GLN A 71 -0.58 5.19 -11.01
C GLN A 71 0.86 4.84 -11.38
N SER A 72 1.44 5.51 -12.37
CA SER A 72 2.82 5.29 -12.82
C SER A 72 3.88 5.82 -11.86
N PHE A 73 3.50 6.62 -10.86
CA PHE A 73 4.43 7.25 -9.90
C PHE A 73 4.49 6.52 -8.56
N GLY A 74 3.61 5.55 -8.34
CA GLY A 74 3.62 4.69 -7.15
C GLY A 74 4.35 3.38 -7.38
N LYS A 75 5.04 2.89 -6.35
CA LYS A 75 5.57 1.52 -6.28
C LYS A 75 4.83 0.76 -5.18
N VAL A 76 4.20 -0.35 -5.54
CA VAL A 76 3.57 -1.26 -4.56
C VAL A 76 4.66 -2.10 -3.91
N LEU A 77 4.64 -2.13 -2.58
CA LEU A 77 5.58 -2.86 -1.72
C LEU A 77 4.82 -3.48 -0.55
N LYS A 78 5.46 -4.38 0.19
CA LYS A 78 5.03 -4.72 1.55
C LYS A 78 5.79 -3.87 2.56
N VAL A 79 5.24 -3.70 3.76
CA VAL A 79 5.91 -2.97 4.86
C VAL A 79 7.31 -3.55 5.15
N LYS A 80 7.46 -4.88 5.10
CA LYS A 80 8.76 -5.55 5.28
C LYS A 80 9.82 -5.21 4.22
N ASP A 81 9.41 -4.68 3.07
CA ASP A 81 10.32 -4.30 1.98
C ASP A 81 10.84 -2.85 2.14
N LEU A 82 10.37 -2.12 3.17
CA LEU A 82 10.87 -0.79 3.50
C LEU A 82 12.28 -0.85 4.10
N ARG A 83 13.09 0.15 3.78
CA ARG A 83 14.35 0.37 4.49
C ARG A 83 14.07 0.78 5.94
N PHE A 84 15.04 0.55 6.83
CA PHE A 84 14.88 0.83 8.26
C PHE A 84 14.42 2.27 8.55
N ASP A 85 15.04 3.26 7.91
CA ASP A 85 14.70 4.68 8.05
C ASP A 85 13.28 5.01 7.55
N GLU A 86 12.81 4.30 6.53
CA GLU A 86 11.47 4.46 5.95
C GLU A 86 10.41 3.79 6.83
N LEU A 87 10.74 2.63 7.39
CA LEU A 87 9.89 1.88 8.31
C LEU A 87 9.63 2.67 9.59
N GLU A 88 10.67 3.27 10.19
CA GLU A 88 10.52 4.10 11.39
C GLU A 88 9.62 5.31 11.12
N LYS A 89 9.87 6.05 10.03
CA LYS A 89 9.00 7.19 9.63
C LYS A 89 7.56 6.77 9.38
N TYR A 90 7.35 5.60 8.77
CA TYR A 90 6.02 5.07 8.50
C TYR A 90 5.28 4.72 9.81
N LYS A 91 5.96 4.06 10.77
CA LYS A 91 5.41 3.78 12.10
C LYS A 91 5.06 5.06 12.86
N ASP A 92 5.96 6.05 12.87
CA ASP A 92 5.73 7.35 13.50
C ASP A 92 4.49 8.05 12.92
N GLY A 93 4.32 7.98 11.60
CA GLY A 93 3.15 8.54 10.91
C GLY A 93 1.83 7.83 11.26
N LEU A 94 1.87 6.54 11.63
CA LEU A 94 0.69 5.80 12.08
C LEU A 94 0.30 6.11 13.53
N GLN A 95 1.27 6.46 14.39
CA GLN A 95 1.00 6.79 15.80
C GLN A 95 0.45 8.21 16.00
N ARG A 96 0.65 9.11 15.02
CA ARG A 96 0.25 10.52 15.08
C ARG A 96 -1.15 10.79 14.49
N ASN A 97 -1.76 9.81 13.84
CA ASN A 97 -3.12 9.88 13.29
C ASN A 97 -4.09 9.06 14.14
#